data_AF-B8XXI9-F1
#
_entry.id   AF-B8XXI9-F1
#
_cell.length_a   1.000
_cell.length_b   1.000
_cell.length_c   1.000
_cell.angle_alpha   90.00
_cell.angle_beta   90.00
_cell.angle_gamma   90.00
#
_symmetry.space_group_name_H-M   'P 1'
#
loop_
_entity.id
_entity.type
_entity.pdbx_description
1 polymer ?
#
loop_
_entity_poly.entity_id
_entity_poly.type
_entity_poly.pdbx_seq_one_letter_code
_entity_poly.pdbx_strand_id
1 'polypeptide(L)'
;TDWEWAKNADGSDYTINGYWWSSISHKNMFYTDAKPDAIKERCNETLGVTHETADITYFAADTRASYNHTIWNNDSAAQPNKINKVIVFGDSLSDTGNIFNASQWRFPNPNSWFLGHFSN
;
A
#
# COMPACT_ATOMS: atom_id res chain seq x y z
N THR A 1 8.20 -1.18 12.04
CA THR A 1 7.69 -2.18 11.07
C THR A 1 8.83 -2.63 10.18
N ASP A 2 8.67 -3.77 9.50
CA ASP A 2 9.61 -4.28 8.48
C ASP A 2 8.80 -4.76 7.27
N TRP A 3 9.46 -5.09 6.15
CA TRP A 3 8.77 -5.43 4.90
C TRP A 3 9.50 -6.49 4.07
N GLU A 4 8.72 -7.21 3.26
CA GLU A 4 9.21 -8.17 2.28
C GLU A 4 8.49 -8.00 0.95
N TRP A 5 9.14 -8.41 -0.15
CA TRP A 5 8.50 -8.46 -1.46
C TRP A 5 7.47 -9.59 -1.50
N ALA A 6 6.23 -9.29 -1.89
CA ALA A 6 5.19 -10.29 -2.07
C ALA A 6 5.62 -11.38 -3.06
N LYS A 7 5.29 -12.63 -2.76
CA LYS A 7 5.68 -13.80 -3.55
C LYS A 7 4.46 -14.57 -4.07
N ASN A 8 4.66 -15.25 -5.19
CA ASN A 8 3.80 -16.33 -5.64
C ASN A 8 4.05 -17.59 -4.80
N ALA A 9 3.15 -18.57 -4.90
CA ALA A 9 3.27 -19.85 -4.19
C ALA A 9 4.53 -20.66 -4.57
N ASP A 10 5.10 -20.41 -5.75
CA ASP A 10 6.35 -21.02 -6.21
C ASP A 10 7.61 -20.27 -5.72
N GLY A 11 7.44 -19.20 -4.95
CA GLY A 11 8.52 -18.37 -4.41
C GLY A 11 9.03 -17.27 -5.36
N SER A 12 8.49 -17.17 -6.59
CA SER A 12 8.80 -16.06 -7.50
C SER A 12 8.17 -14.74 -7.03
N ASP A 13 8.70 -13.60 -7.50
CA ASP A 13 8.13 -12.29 -7.16
C ASP A 13 6.70 -12.14 -7.71
N TYR A 14 5.78 -11.73 -6.85
CA TYR A 14 4.41 -11.39 -7.24
C TYR A 14 4.40 -10.00 -7.87
N THR A 15 3.99 -9.93 -9.13
CA THR A 15 3.89 -8.67 -9.88
C THR A 15 2.44 -8.40 -10.27
N ILE A 16 2.09 -7.10 -10.33
CA ILE A 16 0.77 -6.64 -10.76
C ILE A 16 0.91 -5.80 -12.03
N ASN A 17 0.03 -6.06 -13.00
CA ASN A 17 0.00 -5.33 -14.25
C ASN A 17 -0.84 -4.05 -14.10
N GLY A 18 -0.38 -2.95 -14.71
CA GLY A 18 -1.02 -1.66 -14.54
C GLY A 18 -0.23 -0.52 -15.17
N TYR A 19 -0.53 0.70 -14.72
CA TYR A 19 0.15 1.91 -15.17
C TYR A 19 0.33 2.90 -14.03
N TRP A 20 1.42 3.67 -14.11
CA TRP A 20 1.72 4.76 -13.21
C TRP A 20 1.07 6.05 -13.68
N TRP A 21 0.57 6.87 -12.75
CA TRP A 21 0.21 8.25 -13.06
C TRP A 21 0.48 9.18 -11.89
N SER A 22 1.11 10.31 -12.18
CA SER A 22 1.28 11.39 -11.23
C SER A 22 1.47 12.74 -11.92
N SER A 23 1.05 13.81 -11.25
CA SER A 23 1.49 15.17 -11.55
C SER A 23 2.88 15.50 -10.97
N ILE A 24 3.41 14.67 -10.04
CA ILE A 24 4.72 14.82 -9.41
C ILE A 24 5.32 13.42 -9.12
N SER A 25 6.44 13.06 -9.74
CA SER A 25 7.00 11.69 -9.72
C SER A 25 7.04 10.98 -8.35
N HIS A 26 7.35 11.67 -7.25
CA HIS A 26 7.41 11.06 -5.91
C HIS A 26 6.05 10.87 -5.23
N LYS A 27 4.98 11.43 -5.78
CA LYS A 27 3.58 11.27 -5.34
C LYS A 27 2.80 10.38 -6.31
N ASN A 28 3.45 9.30 -6.77
CA ASN A 28 2.88 8.41 -7.77
C ASN A 28 1.82 7.50 -7.18
N MET A 29 0.84 7.14 -8.00
CA MET A 29 -0.15 6.11 -7.71
C MET A 29 -0.13 5.08 -8.84
N PHE A 30 -0.19 3.80 -8.48
CA PHE A 30 -0.19 2.71 -9.44
C PHE A 30 -1.62 2.20 -9.66
N TYR A 31 -2.08 2.23 -10.90
CA TYR A 31 -3.44 1.85 -11.28
C TYR A 31 -3.42 0.44 -11.87
N THR A 32 -4.23 -0.46 -11.32
CA THR A 32 -4.25 -1.88 -11.70
C THR A 32 -5.66 -2.44 -11.67
N ASP A 33 -5.91 -3.52 -12.40
CA ASP A 33 -7.15 -4.29 -12.30
C ASP A 33 -7.07 -5.40 -11.22
N ALA A 34 -5.87 -5.63 -10.64
CA ALA A 34 -5.66 -6.58 -9.55
C ALA A 34 -6.49 -6.21 -8.32
N LYS A 35 -7.19 -7.20 -7.75
CA LYS A 35 -8.11 -6.98 -6.63
C LYS A 35 -7.35 -6.76 -5.32
N PRO A 36 -7.75 -5.79 -4.48
CA PRO A 36 -7.10 -5.54 -3.19
C PRO A 36 -6.99 -6.79 -2.32
N ASP A 37 -8.05 -7.60 -2.27
CA ASP A 37 -8.06 -8.84 -1.48
C ASP A 37 -7.02 -9.85 -1.97
N ALA A 38 -6.82 -9.96 -3.29
CA ALA A 38 -5.81 -10.86 -3.85
C ALA A 38 -4.39 -10.38 -3.52
N ILE A 39 -4.13 -9.06 -3.57
CA ILE A 39 -2.83 -8.50 -3.19
C ILE A 39 -2.59 -8.74 -1.69
N LYS A 40 -3.59 -8.46 -0.85
CA LYS A 40 -3.52 -8.68 0.59
C LYS A 40 -3.28 -10.14 0.95
N GLU A 41 -3.96 -11.07 0.26
CA GLU A 41 -3.75 -12.50 0.41
C GLU A 41 -2.30 -12.89 0.12
N ARG A 42 -1.71 -12.41 -0.99
CA ARG A 42 -0.29 -12.68 -1.30
C ARG A 42 0.65 -12.13 -0.23
N CYS A 43 0.40 -10.93 0.29
CA CYS A 43 1.19 -10.38 1.40
C CYS A 43 1.07 -11.24 2.67
N ASN A 44 -0.14 -11.66 3.03
CA ASN A 44 -0.38 -12.50 4.20
C ASN A 44 0.36 -13.85 4.09
N GLU A 45 0.23 -14.52 2.95
CA GLU A 45 0.91 -15.80 2.70
C GLU A 45 2.43 -15.65 2.70
N THR A 46 2.94 -14.58 2.11
CA THR A 46 4.39 -14.31 2.04
C THR A 46 4.99 -14.09 3.42
N LEU A 47 4.33 -13.27 4.25
CA LEU A 47 4.83 -12.93 5.57
C LEU A 47 4.62 -14.06 6.58
N GLY A 48 3.56 -14.86 6.42
CA GLY A 48 3.29 -16.02 7.28
C GLY A 48 3.16 -15.70 8.77
N VAL A 49 2.91 -14.43 9.11
CA VAL A 49 2.82 -13.95 10.49
C VAL A 49 1.50 -14.38 11.12
N THR A 50 1.57 -14.85 12.37
CA THR A 50 0.43 -15.46 13.08
C THR A 50 -0.08 -14.63 14.26
N HIS A 51 0.61 -13.54 14.61
CA HIS A 51 0.17 -12.64 15.67
C HIS A 51 -0.88 -11.65 15.18
N GLU A 52 -1.89 -11.37 16.01
CA GLU A 52 -3.03 -10.52 15.64
C GLU A 52 -2.62 -9.07 15.34
N THR A 53 -1.53 -8.59 15.93
CA THR A 53 -1.01 -7.21 15.76
C THR A 53 -0.06 -7.08 14.56
N ALA A 54 -0.23 -7.92 13.53
CA ALA A 54 0.61 -7.84 12.33
C ALA A 54 0.29 -6.63 11.47
N ASP A 55 -0.97 -6.17 11.48
CA ASP A 55 -1.45 -4.95 10.84
C ASP A 55 -0.84 -4.71 9.44
N ILE A 56 -0.91 -5.73 8.58
CA ILE A 56 -0.24 -5.75 7.28
C ILE A 56 -0.81 -4.66 6.35
N THR A 57 0.09 -3.79 5.86
CA THR A 57 -0.15 -2.81 4.80
C THR A 57 0.71 -3.13 3.57
N TYR A 58 0.29 -2.69 2.38
CA TYR A 58 0.99 -2.97 1.12
C TYR A 58 0.99 -1.76 0.19
N PHE A 59 2.04 -1.67 -0.65
CA PHE A 59 2.28 -0.57 -1.58
C PHE A 59 2.90 -1.09 -2.88
N ALA A 60 2.79 -0.33 -3.97
CA ALA A 60 3.55 -0.58 -5.18
C ALA A 60 4.95 0.03 -5.07
N ALA A 61 5.96 -0.74 -5.48
CA ALA A 61 7.35 -0.31 -5.54
C ALA A 61 8.09 -1.14 -6.59
N ASP A 62 8.95 -0.50 -7.40
CA ASP A 62 9.78 -1.20 -8.39
C ASP A 62 11.12 -1.65 -7.78
N THR A 63 11.59 -0.94 -6.75
CA THR A 63 12.89 -1.20 -6.11
C THR A 63 12.82 -0.91 -4.61
N ARG A 64 13.84 -1.33 -3.85
CA ARG A 64 13.94 -1.04 -2.41
C ARG A 64 14.03 0.46 -2.08
N ALA A 65 14.39 1.29 -3.05
CA ALA A 65 14.52 2.74 -2.90
C ALA A 65 13.26 3.52 -3.34
N SER A 66 12.26 2.82 -3.89
CA SER A 66 10.98 3.42 -4.27
C SER A 66 10.20 3.84 -3.02
N TYR A 67 9.43 4.92 -3.12
CA TYR A 67 8.50 5.31 -2.06
C TYR A 67 7.33 4.34 -1.95
N ASN A 68 6.57 4.43 -0.86
CA ASN A 68 5.36 3.64 -0.66
C ASN A 68 4.22 4.21 -1.53
N HIS A 69 4.08 3.72 -2.76
CA HIS A 69 3.04 4.22 -3.66
C HIS A 69 1.72 3.48 -3.46
N THR A 70 0.63 4.25 -3.35
CA THR A 70 -0.72 3.70 -3.26
C THR A 70 -1.05 2.85 -4.50
N ILE A 71 -1.68 1.70 -4.29
CA ILE A 71 -2.23 0.87 -5.35
C ILE A 71 -3.72 1.18 -5.49
N TRP A 72 -4.12 1.65 -6.66
CA TRP A 72 -5.51 1.92 -7.01
C TRP A 72 -6.09 0.78 -7.85
N ASN A 73 -7.13 0.11 -7.34
CA ASN A 73 -7.89 -0.86 -8.14
C ASN A 73 -8.91 -0.13 -9.03
N ASN A 74 -8.76 -0.25 -10.35
CA ASN A 74 -9.68 0.31 -11.31
C ASN A 74 -11.07 -0.33 -11.18
N ASP A 75 -12.10 0.49 -11.37
CA ASP A 75 -13.47 0.02 -11.40
C ASP A 75 -13.79 -0.71 -12.70
N SER A 76 -14.62 -1.75 -12.59
CA SER A 76 -15.17 -2.42 -13.76
C SER A 76 -16.28 -1.58 -14.39
N ALA A 77 -16.37 -1.61 -15.73
CA ALA A 77 -17.50 -1.02 -16.44
C ALA A 77 -18.85 -1.61 -15.99
N ALA A 78 -18.88 -2.88 -15.57
CA ALA A 78 -20.05 -3.57 -15.07
C ALA A 78 -20.11 -3.55 -13.53
N GLN A 79 -20.05 -2.36 -12.92
CA GLN A 79 -20.13 -2.22 -11.45
C GLN A 79 -21.57 -2.08 -10.94
N PRO A 80 -21.92 -2.70 -9.79
CA PRO A 80 -23.21 -2.49 -9.15
C PRO A 80 -23.32 -1.07 -8.59
N ASN A 81 -24.55 -0.56 -8.44
CA ASN A 81 -24.82 0.73 -7.80
C ASN A 81 -24.67 0.65 -6.26
N LYS A 82 -23.44 0.51 -5.79
CA LYS A 82 -23.07 0.40 -4.36
C LYS A 82 -21.72 1.09 -4.12
N ILE A 83 -21.47 1.49 -2.87
CA ILE A 83 -20.16 2.01 -2.45
C ILE A 83 -19.11 0.91 -2.64
N ASN A 84 -17.99 1.23 -3.28
CA ASN A 84 -16.90 0.29 -3.58
C ASN A 84 -15.53 0.73 -3.05
N LYS A 85 -15.38 1.98 -2.58
CA LYS A 85 -14.15 2.57 -2.07
C LYS A 85 -14.45 3.66 -1.04
N VAL A 86 -13.49 3.94 -0.17
CA VAL A 86 -13.52 5.09 0.75
C VAL A 86 -12.35 6.01 0.39
N ILE A 87 -12.65 7.29 0.16
CA ILE A 87 -11.65 8.33 -0.09
C ILE A 87 -11.67 9.27 1.11
N VAL A 88 -10.52 9.44 1.76
CA VAL A 88 -10.40 10.16 3.01
C VAL A 88 -9.66 11.48 2.79
N PHE A 89 -10.27 12.57 3.26
CA PHE A 89 -9.64 13.89 3.35
C PHE A 89 -9.53 14.27 4.82
N GLY A 90 -8.42 14.91 5.20
CA GLY A 90 -8.21 15.30 6.59
C GLY A 90 -6.78 15.74 6.85
N ASP A 91 -6.36 15.61 8.10
CA ASP A 91 -5.04 15.95 8.61
C ASP A 91 -4.37 14.71 9.22
N SER A 92 -3.48 14.91 10.20
CA SER A 92 -2.79 13.83 10.91
C SER A 92 -3.71 12.78 11.53
N LEU A 93 -4.97 13.12 11.89
CA LEU A 93 -5.92 12.14 12.43
C LEU A 93 -6.33 11.08 11.42
N SER A 94 -6.12 11.33 10.13
CA SER A 94 -6.52 10.45 9.03
C SER A 94 -5.37 10.08 8.09
N ASP A 95 -4.19 10.69 8.22
CA ASP A 95 -3.07 10.43 7.33
C ASP A 95 -2.45 9.05 7.62
N THR A 96 -2.35 8.23 6.57
CA THR A 96 -1.79 6.88 6.62
C THR A 96 -0.40 6.79 5.97
N GLY A 97 0.20 7.92 5.57
CA GLY A 97 1.58 7.95 5.10
C GLY A 97 1.92 9.00 4.05
N ASN A 98 1.03 9.96 3.75
CA ASN A 98 1.33 11.01 2.78
C ASN A 98 2.52 11.87 3.23
N ILE A 99 2.48 12.38 4.47
CA ILE A 99 3.60 13.18 5.00
C ILE A 99 4.82 12.30 5.30
N PHE A 100 4.61 11.01 5.58
CA PHE A 100 5.68 10.06 5.79
C PHE A 100 6.51 9.83 4.52
N ASN A 101 5.87 9.63 3.38
CA ASN A 101 6.57 9.60 2.09
C ASN A 101 7.23 10.94 1.79
N ALA A 102 6.53 12.06 2.01
CA ALA A 102 7.09 13.40 1.75
C ALA A 102 8.31 13.74 2.63
N SER A 103 8.38 13.17 3.84
CA SER A 103 9.49 13.37 4.78
C SER A 103 10.64 12.39 4.59
N GLN A 104 10.62 11.60 3.50
CA GLN A 104 11.59 10.54 3.24
C GLN A 104 11.64 9.49 4.36
N TRP A 105 10.46 9.13 4.86
CA TRP A 105 10.23 8.12 5.91
C TRP A 105 10.83 8.47 7.28
N ARG A 106 11.03 9.76 7.56
CA ARG A 106 11.62 10.24 8.82
C ARG A 106 10.59 10.81 9.80
N PHE A 107 9.44 11.25 9.31
CA PHE A 107 8.40 11.86 10.13
C PHE A 107 6.99 11.35 9.75
N PRO A 108 6.21 10.85 10.73
CA PRO A 108 6.59 10.59 12.12
C PRO A 108 7.67 9.49 12.24
N ASN A 109 8.39 9.44 13.37
CA ASN A 109 9.48 8.46 13.56
C ASN A 109 8.92 7.03 13.51
N PRO A 110 9.35 6.16 12.58
CA PRO A 110 8.73 4.85 12.36
C PRO A 110 9.00 3.83 13.47
N ASN A 111 9.87 4.15 14.44
CA ASN A 111 10.13 3.32 15.62
C ASN A 111 9.19 3.65 16.79
N SER A 112 8.46 4.76 16.72
CA SER A 112 7.53 5.21 17.76
C SER A 112 6.11 5.38 17.26
N TRP A 113 5.94 5.49 15.94
CA TRP A 113 4.68 5.69 15.24
C TRP A 113 4.55 4.65 14.13
N PHE A 114 3.34 4.12 13.94
CA PHE A 114 3.09 3.01 13.04
C PHE A 114 3.20 3.43 11.57
N LEU A 115 4.36 3.21 10.95
CA LEU A 115 4.61 3.36 9.52
C LEU A 115 3.93 4.59 8.88
N GLY A 116 4.18 5.78 9.45
CA GLY A 116 3.67 7.04 8.93
C GLY A 116 2.28 7.46 9.44
N HIS A 117 1.60 6.62 10.21
CA HIS A 117 0.39 6.98 10.93
C HIS A 117 0.73 7.79 12.17
N PHE A 118 -0.10 8.77 12.51
CA PHE A 118 -0.03 9.48 13.79
C PHE A 118 -0.77 8.69 14.89
N SER A 119 -0.48 7.39 14.96
CA SER A 119 -0.85 6.48 16.04
C SER A 119 0.18 5.36 16.18
N ASN A 120 0.01 4.51 17.20
CA ASN A 120 0.79 3.29 17.45
C ASN A 120 0.31 2.08 16.64
#